data_AF-O67171-F1
#
_entry.id   AF-O67171-F1
#
_cell.length_a   1.000
_cell.length_b   1.000
_cell.length_c   1.000
_cell.angle_alpha   90.00
_cell.angle_beta   90.00
_cell.angle_gamma   90.00
#
_symmetry.space_group_name_H-M   'P 1'
#
loop_
_entity.id
_entity.type
_entity.pdbx_description
1 polymer ?
#
loop_
_entity_poly.entity_id
_entity_poly.type
_entity_poly.pdbx_seq_one_letter_code
_entity_poly.pdbx_strand_id
1 'polypeptide(L)'
;MYLENCIVILTSTTPPWWAIPPAWSLGAEIQAYFLLPILLTYKMLGLSVFWISYIIYSLANLNIIHSDYFGYRLIPGVIFMFLSGAYLQKIVSGKASRLEMLSLIIIYIISLFWLVFFIIIKGKYGAYTRETLLGLLVGIPLVYTLLKIRRKFYFNDLFGKLSYGIFLSHFLSFWILEFVNLTQNIISMIFLSLIISASVSYLIITLIENKVEKIRYNLTR
;
A
#
# COMPACT_ATOMS: atom_id res chain seq x y z
N MET A 1 10.62 24.89 -27.71
CA MET A 1 11.60 23.79 -27.58
C MET A 1 11.82 23.33 -26.13
N TYR A 2 11.94 24.21 -25.12
CA TYR A 2 12.10 23.76 -23.72
C TYR A 2 10.85 23.11 -23.08
N LEU A 3 9.64 23.56 -23.46
CA LEU A 3 8.39 23.02 -22.93
C LEU A 3 8.13 21.56 -23.32
N GLU A 4 8.54 21.14 -24.52
CA GLU A 4 8.35 19.74 -24.97
C GLU A 4 9.16 18.76 -24.11
N ASN A 5 10.40 19.12 -23.74
CA ASN A 5 11.22 18.30 -22.85
C ASN A 5 10.66 18.21 -21.43
N CYS A 6 10.00 19.27 -20.93
CA CYS A 6 9.37 19.24 -19.61
C CYS A 6 8.08 18.40 -19.59
N ILE A 7 7.35 18.34 -20.70
CA ILE A 7 6.15 17.49 -20.82
C ILE A 7 6.55 16.01 -20.70
N VAL A 8 7.69 15.61 -21.25
CA VAL A 8 8.20 14.22 -21.14
C VAL A 8 8.35 13.75 -19.69
N ILE A 9 8.70 14.65 -18.75
CA ILE A 9 8.80 14.34 -17.32
C ILE A 9 7.42 13.98 -16.72
N LEU A 10 6.35 14.61 -17.21
CA LEU A 10 4.99 14.41 -16.72
C LEU A 10 4.22 13.32 -17.48
N THR A 11 4.69 12.94 -18.67
CA THR A 11 3.98 12.04 -19.57
C THR A 11 4.84 10.89 -20.05
N SER A 12 5.82 10.38 -19.26
CA SER A 12 6.67 9.29 -19.73
C SER A 12 5.81 8.15 -20.29
N THR A 13 5.92 7.97 -21.62
CA THR A 13 4.85 7.52 -22.51
C THR A 13 4.73 6.00 -22.58
N THR A 14 5.49 5.26 -21.77
CA THR A 14 5.52 3.80 -21.81
C THR A 14 5.75 3.21 -20.43
N PRO A 15 4.71 2.65 -19.76
CA PRO A 15 3.29 2.68 -20.13
C PRO A 15 2.62 4.06 -20.00
N PRO A 16 1.48 4.32 -20.67
CA PRO A 16 0.70 5.55 -20.51
C PRO A 16 0.04 5.56 -19.12
N TRP A 17 0.77 6.01 -18.12
CA TRP A 17 0.23 6.20 -16.79
C TRP A 17 -0.53 7.53 -16.73
N TRP A 18 -1.55 7.58 -15.87
CA TRP A 18 -2.07 8.87 -15.42
C TRP A 18 -0.95 9.60 -14.66
N ALA A 19 -0.98 10.94 -14.66
CA ALA A 19 0.10 11.83 -14.20
C ALA A 19 0.72 11.49 -12.83
N ILE A 20 0.04 10.69 -12.00
CA ILE A 20 0.49 10.20 -10.71
C ILE A 20 0.27 8.68 -10.67
N PRO A 21 1.28 7.86 -11.00
CA PRO A 21 1.19 6.40 -10.97
C PRO A 21 0.63 5.82 -9.67
N PRO A 22 0.89 6.37 -8.45
CA PRO A 22 0.29 5.83 -7.23
C PRO A 22 -1.17 6.28 -7.00
N ALA A 23 -1.79 7.07 -7.87
CA ALA A 23 -3.15 7.58 -7.66
C ALA A 23 -4.21 6.47 -7.60
N TRP A 24 -4.00 5.34 -8.28
CA TRP A 24 -4.94 4.21 -8.21
C TRP A 24 -5.05 3.64 -6.79
N SER A 25 -3.95 3.63 -6.01
CA SER A 25 -3.97 3.09 -4.65
C SER A 25 -4.74 4.01 -3.71
N LEU A 26 -4.65 5.33 -3.91
CA LEU A 26 -5.44 6.31 -3.17
C LEU A 26 -6.94 6.15 -3.47
N GLY A 27 -7.29 5.90 -4.74
CA GLY A 27 -8.66 5.60 -5.14
C GLY A 27 -9.20 4.33 -4.46
N ALA A 28 -8.37 3.29 -4.35
CA ALA A 28 -8.71 2.07 -3.62
C ALA A 28 -8.83 2.33 -2.10
N GLU A 29 -7.94 3.11 -1.50
CA GLU A 29 -7.97 3.44 -0.08
C GLU A 29 -9.25 4.19 0.32
N ILE A 30 -9.65 5.20 -0.46
CA ILE A 30 -10.91 5.93 -0.25
C ILE A 30 -12.12 4.99 -0.30
N GLN A 31 -12.19 4.14 -1.33
CA GLN A 31 -13.27 3.16 -1.47
C GLN A 31 -13.30 2.19 -0.28
N ALA A 32 -12.14 1.75 0.20
CA ALA A 32 -12.05 0.86 1.35
C ALA A 32 -12.59 1.56 2.60
N TYR A 33 -12.18 2.80 2.86
CA TYR A 33 -12.65 3.58 4.00
C TYR A 33 -14.15 3.88 3.97
N PHE A 34 -14.77 4.02 2.80
CA PHE A 34 -16.22 4.10 2.69
C PHE A 34 -16.92 2.78 3.09
N LEU A 35 -16.32 1.64 2.77
CA LEU A 35 -16.92 0.32 3.03
C LEU A 35 -16.67 -0.17 4.46
N LEU A 36 -15.50 0.13 5.05
CA LEU A 36 -15.08 -0.40 6.35
C LEU A 36 -16.11 -0.19 7.48
N PRO A 37 -16.77 0.99 7.67
CA PRO A 37 -17.77 1.16 8.72
C PRO A 37 -18.90 0.14 8.66
N ILE A 38 -19.36 -0.19 7.45
CA ILE A 38 -20.43 -1.16 7.22
C ILE A 38 -19.91 -2.58 7.48
N LEU A 39 -18.75 -2.92 6.90
CA LEU A 39 -18.16 -4.27 7.01
C LEU A 39 -17.73 -4.61 8.45
N LEU A 40 -17.31 -3.62 9.23
CA LEU A 40 -16.92 -3.81 10.64
C LEU A 40 -18.12 -3.86 11.59
N THR A 41 -19.21 -3.16 11.27
CA THR A 41 -20.48 -3.23 11.99
C THR A 41 -21.16 -4.59 11.78
N TYR A 42 -21.31 -5.02 10.52
CA TYR A 42 -21.96 -6.28 10.17
C TYR A 42 -20.93 -7.40 10.03
N LYS A 43 -20.57 -8.02 11.15
CA LYS A 43 -19.51 -9.04 11.24
C LYS A 43 -19.56 -10.12 10.16
N MET A 44 -20.73 -10.74 9.93
CA MET A 44 -20.85 -11.82 8.94
C MET A 44 -20.63 -11.31 7.52
N LEU A 45 -21.16 -10.13 7.19
CA LEU A 45 -20.90 -9.47 5.92
C LEU A 45 -19.40 -9.17 5.75
N GLY A 46 -18.74 -8.63 6.79
CA GLY A 46 -17.30 -8.38 6.78
C GLY A 46 -16.48 -9.65 6.53
N LEU A 47 -16.81 -10.76 7.22
CA LEU A 47 -16.15 -12.06 7.00
C LEU A 47 -16.42 -12.61 5.60
N SER A 48 -17.64 -12.52 5.08
CA SER A 48 -17.97 -12.95 3.72
C SER A 48 -17.17 -12.16 2.68
N VAL A 49 -17.15 -10.82 2.79
CA VAL A 49 -16.39 -9.95 1.89
C VAL A 49 -14.89 -10.22 1.99
N PHE A 50 -14.36 -10.45 3.19
CA PHE A 50 -12.97 -10.84 3.41
C PHE A 50 -12.60 -12.08 2.59
N TRP A 51 -13.38 -13.16 2.72
CA TRP A 51 -13.11 -14.42 2.04
C TRP A 51 -13.33 -14.34 0.53
N ILE A 52 -14.41 -13.69 0.08
CA ILE A 52 -14.67 -13.46 -1.35
C ILE A 52 -13.49 -12.69 -1.97
N SER A 53 -13.03 -11.65 -1.29
CA SER A 53 -11.91 -10.85 -1.77
C SER A 53 -10.60 -11.64 -1.83
N TYR A 54 -10.31 -12.46 -0.81
CA TYR A 54 -9.13 -13.32 -0.81
C TYR A 54 -9.19 -14.41 -1.89
N ILE A 55 -10.38 -14.94 -2.21
CA ILE A 55 -10.57 -15.88 -3.32
C ILE A 55 -10.29 -15.18 -4.65
N ILE A 56 -10.84 -13.98 -4.88
CA ILE A 56 -10.56 -13.18 -6.09
C ILE A 56 -9.05 -12.94 -6.22
N TYR A 57 -8.39 -12.50 -5.14
CA TYR A 57 -6.93 -12.34 -5.08
C TYR A 57 -6.19 -13.64 -5.44
N SER A 58 -6.61 -14.78 -4.90
CA SER A 58 -5.99 -16.07 -5.18
C SER A 58 -6.17 -16.49 -6.64
N LEU A 59 -7.36 -16.29 -7.22
CA LEU A 59 -7.63 -16.54 -8.65
C LEU A 59 -6.77 -15.63 -9.55
N ALA A 60 -6.54 -14.38 -9.14
CA ALA A 60 -5.69 -13.44 -9.85
C ALA A 60 -4.22 -13.90 -9.84
N ASN A 61 -3.71 -14.38 -8.69
CA ASN A 61 -2.36 -14.93 -8.59
C ASN A 61 -2.17 -16.25 -9.37
N LEU A 62 -3.25 -17.00 -9.56
CA LEU A 62 -3.27 -18.17 -10.44
C LEU A 62 -3.32 -17.81 -11.94
N ASN A 63 -3.40 -16.52 -12.29
CA ASN A 63 -3.62 -16.01 -13.64
C ASN A 63 -4.91 -16.52 -14.29
N ILE A 64 -5.92 -16.89 -13.49
CA ILE A 64 -7.28 -17.22 -14.01
C ILE A 64 -8.01 -15.93 -14.41
N ILE A 65 -7.78 -14.87 -13.64
CA ILE A 65 -8.23 -13.50 -13.92
C ILE A 65 -7.02 -12.57 -13.97
N HIS A 66 -7.20 -11.35 -14.47
CA HIS A 66 -6.10 -10.40 -14.68
C HIS A 66 -5.38 -10.05 -13.36
N SER A 67 -4.12 -10.49 -13.23
CA SER A 67 -3.32 -10.38 -12.00
C SER A 67 -3.09 -8.93 -11.55
N ASP A 68 -2.80 -8.02 -12.46
CA ASP A 68 -2.62 -6.60 -12.13
C ASP A 68 -3.92 -5.94 -11.60
N TYR A 69 -5.08 -6.32 -12.12
CA TYR A 69 -6.34 -5.67 -11.74
C TYR A 69 -6.88 -6.24 -10.44
N PHE A 70 -7.00 -7.56 -10.35
CA PHE A 70 -7.64 -8.23 -9.22
C PHE A 70 -6.65 -8.74 -8.17
N GLY A 71 -5.35 -8.73 -8.45
CA GLY A 71 -4.31 -9.06 -7.47
C GLY A 71 -3.75 -7.83 -6.75
N TYR A 72 -3.90 -6.63 -7.31
CA TYR A 72 -3.18 -5.46 -6.83
C TYR A 72 -3.95 -4.13 -6.87
N ARG A 73 -4.71 -3.83 -7.94
CA ARG A 73 -5.29 -2.48 -8.11
C ARG A 73 -6.71 -2.30 -7.56
N LEU A 74 -7.61 -3.23 -7.85
CA LEU A 74 -9.04 -3.04 -7.63
C LEU A 74 -9.49 -3.57 -6.26
N ILE A 75 -10.39 -2.81 -5.63
CA ILE A 75 -11.03 -3.13 -4.34
C ILE A 75 -11.45 -4.60 -4.16
N PRO A 76 -12.12 -5.26 -5.12
CA PRO A 76 -12.57 -6.64 -4.95
C PRO A 76 -11.43 -7.59 -4.61
N GLY A 77 -10.22 -7.32 -5.09
CA GLY A 77 -9.04 -8.12 -4.83
C GLY A 77 -8.23 -7.73 -3.60
N VAL A 78 -8.39 -6.50 -3.08
CA VAL A 78 -7.49 -5.95 -2.05
C VAL A 78 -8.18 -5.59 -0.74
N ILE A 79 -9.51 -5.53 -0.70
CA ILE A 79 -10.25 -5.14 0.53
C ILE A 79 -9.97 -6.08 1.71
N PHE A 80 -9.64 -7.35 1.45
CA PHE A 80 -9.21 -8.27 2.50
C PHE A 80 -7.96 -7.79 3.25
N MET A 81 -7.04 -7.08 2.59
CA MET A 81 -5.82 -6.53 3.23
C MET A 81 -6.17 -5.45 4.27
N PHE A 82 -7.14 -4.58 3.96
CA PHE A 82 -7.65 -3.57 4.89
C PHE A 82 -8.37 -4.22 6.07
N LEU A 83 -9.22 -5.20 5.80
CA LEU A 83 -9.90 -5.98 6.83
C LEU A 83 -8.91 -6.78 7.69
N SER A 84 -7.81 -7.28 7.12
CA SER A 84 -6.74 -7.93 7.88
C SER A 84 -6.15 -6.98 8.93
N GLY A 85 -5.85 -5.74 8.56
CA GLY A 85 -5.39 -4.71 9.50
C GLY A 85 -6.41 -4.45 10.61
N ALA A 86 -7.70 -4.32 10.26
CA ALA A 86 -8.77 -4.13 11.24
C ALA A 86 -8.92 -5.33 12.19
N TYR A 87 -8.79 -6.57 11.69
CA TYR A 87 -8.82 -7.77 12.51
C TYR A 87 -7.60 -7.89 13.42
N LEU A 88 -6.40 -7.53 12.96
CA LEU A 88 -5.21 -7.44 13.82
C LEU A 88 -5.43 -6.48 14.98
N GLN A 89 -6.02 -5.30 14.72
CA GLN A 89 -6.38 -4.34 15.77
C GLN A 89 -7.41 -4.93 16.76
N LYS A 90 -8.42 -5.66 16.28
CA LYS A 90 -9.38 -6.36 17.15
C LYS A 90 -8.71 -7.44 18.00
N ILE A 91 -7.74 -8.18 17.46
CA ILE A 91 -7.00 -9.22 18.19
C ILE A 91 -6.19 -8.60 19.32
N VAL A 92 -5.41 -7.56 19.03
CA VAL A 92 -4.56 -6.89 20.02
C VAL A 92 -5.40 -6.19 21.10
N SER A 93 -6.60 -5.70 20.76
CA SER A 93 -7.54 -5.11 21.73
C SER A 93 -8.43 -6.12 22.47
N GLY A 94 -8.28 -7.43 22.20
CA GLY A 94 -9.08 -8.48 22.86
C GLY A 94 -10.55 -8.52 22.42
N LYS A 95 -10.91 -7.88 21.31
CA LYS A 95 -12.28 -7.77 20.78
C LYS A 95 -12.53 -8.67 19.55
N ALA A 96 -11.53 -9.40 19.09
CA ALA A 96 -11.67 -10.29 17.94
C ALA A 96 -12.46 -11.54 18.29
N SER A 97 -13.32 -11.95 17.37
CA SER A 97 -13.95 -13.26 17.41
C SER A 97 -13.00 -14.36 16.94
N ARG A 98 -13.30 -15.60 17.36
CA ARG A 98 -12.53 -16.79 16.92
C ARG A 98 -12.47 -16.91 15.40
N LEU A 99 -13.55 -16.57 14.69
CA LEU A 99 -13.61 -16.63 13.23
C LEU A 99 -12.67 -15.63 12.55
N GLU A 100 -12.57 -14.39 13.06
CA GLU A 100 -11.65 -13.37 12.52
C GLU A 100 -10.19 -13.78 12.73
N MET A 101 -9.87 -14.32 13.91
CA MET A 101 -8.53 -14.83 14.22
C MET A 101 -8.16 -16.03 13.33
N LEU A 102 -9.04 -17.02 13.21
CA LEU A 102 -8.83 -18.17 12.33
C LEU A 102 -8.69 -17.73 10.87
N SER A 103 -9.47 -16.75 10.42
CA SER A 103 -9.39 -16.25 9.05
C SER A 103 -8.00 -15.70 8.74
N LEU A 104 -7.42 -14.90 9.64
CA LEU A 104 -6.04 -14.40 9.48
C LEU A 104 -5.00 -15.51 9.44
N ILE A 105 -5.12 -16.51 10.31
CA ILE A 105 -4.19 -17.65 10.35
C ILE A 105 -4.28 -18.43 9.04
N ILE A 106 -5.50 -18.73 8.58
CA ILE A 106 -5.71 -19.50 7.36
C ILE A 106 -5.17 -18.74 6.15
N ILE A 107 -5.48 -17.45 5.97
CA ILE A 107 -4.94 -16.69 4.82
C ILE A 107 -3.42 -16.58 4.88
N TYR A 108 -2.82 -16.48 6.07
CA TYR A 108 -1.37 -16.42 6.22
C TYR A 108 -0.72 -17.74 5.78
N ILE A 109 -1.25 -18.88 6.23
CA ILE A 109 -0.77 -20.22 5.84
C ILE A 109 -0.95 -20.44 4.33
N ILE A 110 -2.12 -20.13 3.78
CA ILE A 110 -2.39 -20.29 2.34
C ILE A 110 -1.48 -19.35 1.52
N SER A 111 -1.26 -18.11 1.97
CA SER A 111 -0.37 -17.16 1.27
C SER A 111 1.09 -17.60 1.32
N LEU A 112 1.53 -18.20 2.43
CA LEU A 112 2.86 -18.78 2.54
C LEU A 112 3.02 -19.95 1.58
N PHE A 113 2.01 -20.83 1.51
CA PHE A 113 1.96 -21.89 0.52
C PHE A 113 2.00 -21.34 -0.91
N TRP A 114 1.22 -20.30 -1.23
CA TRP A 114 1.25 -19.65 -2.54
C TRP A 114 2.62 -19.09 -2.89
N LEU A 115 3.29 -18.44 -1.94
CA LEU A 115 4.62 -17.89 -2.16
C LEU A 115 5.63 -19.00 -2.51
N VAL A 116 5.63 -20.09 -1.72
CA VAL A 116 6.49 -21.26 -1.99
C VAL A 116 6.13 -21.89 -3.33
N PHE A 117 4.85 -22.11 -3.60
CA PHE A 117 4.38 -22.74 -4.84
C PHE A 117 4.74 -21.93 -6.09
N PHE A 118 4.49 -20.62 -6.10
CA PHE A 118 4.73 -19.80 -7.28
C PHE A 118 6.20 -19.46 -7.50
N ILE A 119 6.93 -19.13 -6.42
CA ILE A 119 8.32 -18.66 -6.54
C ILE A 119 9.29 -19.83 -6.65
N ILE A 120 9.15 -20.85 -5.78
CA ILE A 120 10.12 -21.93 -5.67
C ILE A 120 9.80 -23.07 -6.63
N ILE A 121 8.53 -23.49 -6.69
CA ILE A 121 8.14 -24.69 -7.46
C ILE A 121 7.87 -24.35 -8.93
N LYS A 122 6.96 -23.39 -9.19
CA LYS A 122 6.49 -23.11 -10.56
C LYS A 122 7.42 -22.18 -11.32
N GLY A 123 8.09 -21.25 -10.63
CA GLY A 123 8.92 -20.20 -11.23
C GLY A 123 8.16 -19.25 -12.17
N LYS A 124 6.82 -19.30 -12.19
CA LYS A 124 5.95 -18.48 -13.03
C LYS A 124 4.82 -17.91 -12.19
N TYR A 125 4.67 -16.59 -12.24
CA TYR A 125 3.66 -15.84 -11.49
C TYR A 125 3.17 -14.64 -12.32
N GLY A 126 2.01 -14.10 -11.95
CA GLY A 126 1.42 -12.92 -12.57
C GLY A 126 2.13 -11.63 -12.19
N ALA A 127 1.68 -10.51 -12.75
CA ALA A 127 2.21 -9.20 -12.40
C ALA A 127 2.03 -8.91 -10.90
N TYR A 128 3.08 -8.43 -10.24
CA TYR A 128 3.12 -8.03 -8.84
C TYR A 128 2.80 -9.12 -7.79
N THR A 129 2.59 -10.37 -8.19
CA THR A 129 2.27 -11.49 -7.27
C THR A 129 3.32 -11.65 -6.16
N ARG A 130 4.61 -11.52 -6.52
CA ARG A 130 5.71 -11.64 -5.56
C ARG A 130 5.64 -10.52 -4.52
N GLU A 131 5.48 -9.29 -5.00
CA GLU A 131 5.44 -8.07 -4.20
C GLU A 131 4.24 -8.08 -3.24
N THR A 132 3.06 -8.48 -3.72
CA THR A 132 1.84 -8.53 -2.89
C THR A 132 1.89 -9.66 -1.85
N LEU A 133 2.39 -10.84 -2.21
CA LEU A 133 2.54 -11.96 -1.27
C LEU A 133 3.58 -11.65 -0.19
N LEU A 134 4.73 -11.08 -0.57
CA LEU A 134 5.73 -10.63 0.39
C LEU A 134 5.17 -9.53 1.29
N GLY A 135 4.45 -8.56 0.72
CA GLY A 135 3.79 -7.51 1.47
C GLY A 135 2.80 -8.06 2.51
N LEU A 136 2.01 -9.07 2.15
CA LEU A 136 1.08 -9.72 3.07
C LEU A 136 1.79 -10.51 4.18
N LEU A 137 2.78 -11.32 3.81
CA LEU A 137 3.50 -12.20 4.74
C LEU A 137 4.41 -11.45 5.69
N VAL A 138 5.02 -10.35 5.26
CA VAL A 138 5.81 -9.46 6.13
C VAL A 138 4.89 -8.51 6.89
N GLY A 139 3.86 -7.98 6.22
CA GLY A 139 2.96 -6.97 6.77
C GLY A 139 2.16 -7.46 7.97
N ILE A 140 1.59 -8.67 7.93
CA ILE A 140 0.82 -9.23 9.05
C ILE A 140 1.64 -9.30 10.36
N PRO A 141 2.80 -9.99 10.42
CA PRO A 141 3.59 -10.08 11.64
C PRO A 141 4.19 -8.73 12.06
N LEU A 142 4.57 -7.89 11.10
CA LEU A 142 5.11 -6.56 11.38
C LEU A 142 4.05 -5.67 12.05
N VAL A 143 2.87 -5.54 11.44
CA VAL A 143 1.76 -4.75 11.99
C VAL A 143 1.31 -5.31 13.33
N TYR A 144 1.17 -6.63 13.47
CA TYR A 144 0.84 -7.25 14.75
C TYR A 144 1.82 -6.88 15.87
N THR A 145 3.13 -6.90 15.56
CA THR A 145 4.19 -6.56 16.51
C THR A 145 4.15 -5.07 16.86
N LEU A 146 4.01 -4.20 15.86
CA LEU A 146 3.91 -2.75 16.07
C LEU A 146 2.68 -2.38 16.92
N LEU A 147 1.53 -3.02 16.69
CA LEU A 147 0.32 -2.79 17.48
C LEU A 147 0.47 -3.19 18.95
N LYS A 148 1.33 -4.17 19.26
CA LYS A 148 1.65 -4.55 20.65
C LYS A 148 2.62 -3.58 21.32
N ILE A 149 3.51 -2.96 20.56
CA ILE A 149 4.50 -2.01 21.08
C ILE A 149 3.78 -0.70 21.41
N ARG A 150 3.47 -0.48 22.70
CA ARG A 150 2.85 0.77 23.17
C ARG A 150 3.82 1.95 23.32
N ARG A 151 5.11 1.76 23.00
CA ARG A 151 6.15 2.77 23.21
C ARG A 151 6.07 3.83 22.13
N LYS A 152 5.84 5.09 22.52
CA LYS A 152 5.94 6.24 21.63
C LYS A 152 7.41 6.57 21.40
N PHE A 153 7.94 6.25 20.24
CA PHE A 153 9.26 6.74 19.82
C PHE A 153 9.17 8.22 19.43
N TYR A 154 10.20 9.00 19.73
CA TYR A 154 10.22 10.45 19.50
C TYR A 154 9.94 10.83 18.04
N PHE A 155 10.46 10.04 17.10
CA PHE A 155 10.31 10.28 15.67
C PHE A 155 9.09 9.59 15.04
N ASN A 156 8.25 8.90 15.82
CA ASN A 156 7.14 8.13 15.28
C ASN A 156 6.16 9.01 14.47
N ASP A 157 5.84 10.20 15.00
CA ASP A 157 4.93 11.13 14.34
C ASP A 157 5.54 11.70 13.05
N LEU A 158 6.85 11.98 13.05
CA LEU A 158 7.57 12.46 11.87
C LEU A 158 7.60 11.40 10.77
N PHE A 159 7.97 10.16 11.10
CA PHE A 159 7.98 9.06 10.12
C PHE A 159 6.59 8.74 9.60
N GLY A 160 5.56 8.83 10.46
CA GLY A 160 4.16 8.73 10.07
C GLY A 160 3.80 9.77 9.00
N LYS A 161 4.06 11.06 9.26
CA LYS A 161 3.79 12.15 8.31
C LYS A 161 4.59 12.02 7.02
N LEU A 162 5.87 11.64 7.12
CA LEU A 162 6.75 11.46 5.96
C LEU A 162 6.30 10.34 5.02
N SER A 163 5.76 9.25 5.58
CA SER A 163 5.45 8.03 4.82
C SER A 163 4.55 8.29 3.61
N TYR A 164 3.48 9.07 3.79
CA TYR A 164 2.53 9.38 2.73
C TYR A 164 3.14 10.24 1.63
N GLY A 165 3.86 11.31 2.00
CA GLY A 165 4.52 12.17 1.02
C GLY A 165 5.59 11.43 0.22
N ILE A 166 6.38 10.54 0.87
CA ILE A 166 7.36 9.68 0.20
C ILE A 166 6.66 8.74 -0.78
N PHE A 167 5.57 8.11 -0.35
CA PHE A 167 4.77 7.23 -1.20
C PHE A 167 4.20 7.96 -2.43
N LEU A 168 3.79 9.22 -2.31
CA LEU A 168 3.31 9.98 -3.47
C LEU A 168 4.44 10.46 -4.39
N SER A 169 5.60 10.85 -3.85
CA SER A 169 6.65 11.52 -4.62
C SER A 169 7.71 10.60 -5.22
N HIS A 170 7.72 9.30 -4.90
CA HIS A 170 8.80 8.41 -5.34
C HIS A 170 8.88 8.25 -6.86
N PHE A 171 7.74 8.14 -7.57
CA PHE A 171 7.74 8.12 -9.03
C PHE A 171 8.25 9.42 -9.63
N LEU A 172 7.83 10.57 -9.09
CA LEU A 172 8.37 11.87 -9.51
C LEU A 172 9.88 11.93 -9.32
N SER A 173 10.39 11.38 -8.21
CA SER A 173 11.83 11.31 -7.95
C SER A 173 12.56 10.43 -8.96
N PHE A 174 12.00 9.28 -9.33
CA PHE A 174 12.55 8.44 -10.40
C PHE A 174 12.54 9.18 -11.74
N TRP A 175 11.45 9.85 -12.12
CA TRP A 175 11.38 10.60 -13.38
C TRP A 175 12.37 11.75 -13.46
N ILE A 176 12.58 12.48 -12.35
CA ILE A 176 13.62 13.52 -12.29
C ILE A 176 15.00 12.91 -12.47
N LEU A 177 15.30 11.78 -11.80
CA LEU A 177 16.59 11.11 -11.90
C LEU A 177 16.85 10.55 -13.31
N GLU A 178 15.84 9.96 -13.94
CA GLU A 178 15.90 9.49 -15.33
C GLU A 178 16.09 10.66 -16.30
N PHE A 179 15.38 11.77 -16.10
CA PHE A 179 15.51 12.96 -16.94
C PHE A 179 16.91 13.61 -16.87
N VAL A 180 17.49 13.71 -15.68
CA VAL A 180 18.85 14.26 -15.51
C VAL A 180 19.93 13.23 -15.85
N ASN A 181 19.56 11.95 -16.01
CA ASN A 181 20.47 10.83 -16.33
C ASN A 181 21.67 10.74 -15.34
N LEU A 182 21.44 11.06 -14.06
CA LEU A 182 22.49 11.15 -13.03
C LEU A 182 23.09 9.80 -12.65
N THR A 183 22.31 8.72 -12.78
CA THR A 183 22.73 7.39 -12.36
C THR A 183 22.05 6.31 -13.20
N GLN A 184 22.84 5.38 -13.72
CA GLN A 184 22.33 4.16 -14.34
C GLN A 184 22.37 2.95 -13.39
N ASN A 185 23.06 3.06 -12.25
CA ASN A 185 23.10 2.00 -11.26
C ASN A 185 21.80 2.03 -10.42
N ILE A 186 21.14 0.87 -10.35
CA ILE A 186 19.86 0.69 -9.67
C ILE A 186 19.93 1.03 -8.17
N ILE A 187 21.06 0.74 -7.51
CA ILE A 187 21.23 0.96 -6.07
C ILE A 187 21.28 2.47 -5.78
N SER A 188 22.10 3.21 -6.52
CA SER A 188 22.17 4.67 -6.39
C SER A 188 20.87 5.33 -6.80
N MET A 189 20.15 4.79 -7.79
CA MET A 189 18.84 5.30 -8.18
C MET A 189 17.81 5.16 -7.04
N ILE A 190 17.77 4.03 -6.34
CA ILE A 190 16.90 3.81 -5.17
C ILE A 190 17.27 4.75 -4.02
N PHE A 191 18.56 4.89 -3.70
CA PHE A 191 19.00 5.77 -2.61
C PHE A 191 18.70 7.24 -2.90
N LEU A 192 18.99 7.71 -4.11
CA LEU A 192 18.71 9.08 -4.51
C LEU A 192 17.20 9.35 -4.58
N SER A 193 16.41 8.41 -5.10
CA SER A 193 14.95 8.59 -5.17
C SER A 193 14.34 8.67 -3.77
N LEU A 194 14.87 7.90 -2.80
CA LEU A 194 14.48 8.01 -1.39
C LEU A 194 14.84 9.37 -0.80
N ILE A 195 16.04 9.88 -1.04
CA ILE A 195 16.50 11.19 -0.53
C ILE A 195 15.63 12.32 -1.10
N ILE A 196 15.40 12.32 -2.42
CA ILE A 196 14.58 13.32 -3.09
C ILE A 196 13.14 13.23 -2.57
N SER A 197 12.57 12.03 -2.48
CA SER A 197 11.21 11.83 -1.99
C SER A 197 11.04 12.27 -0.54
N ALA A 198 12.00 11.94 0.32
CA ALA A 198 11.99 12.37 1.72
C ALA A 198 12.11 13.90 1.83
N SER A 199 12.94 14.52 0.99
CA SER A 199 13.10 15.97 0.96
C SER A 199 11.82 16.66 0.48
N VAL A 200 11.21 16.18 -0.61
CA VAL A 200 9.93 16.68 -1.13
C VAL A 200 8.83 16.49 -0.09
N SER A 201 8.71 15.30 0.51
CA SER A 201 7.75 15.01 1.59
C SER A 201 7.93 15.96 2.77
N TYR A 202 9.16 16.18 3.23
CA TYR A 202 9.47 17.11 4.31
C TYR A 202 9.09 18.55 3.97
N LEU A 203 9.35 19.00 2.73
CA LEU A 203 8.93 20.32 2.26
C LEU A 203 7.41 20.46 2.21
N ILE A 204 6.69 19.44 1.73
CA ILE A 204 5.22 19.42 1.72
C ILE A 204 4.67 19.53 3.15
N ILE A 205 5.22 18.75 4.09
CA ILE A 205 4.78 18.76 5.49
C ILE A 205 4.98 20.15 6.11
N THR A 206 6.17 20.73 5.93
CA THR A 206 6.54 22.00 6.56
C THR A 206 5.83 23.20 5.94
N LEU A 207 5.68 23.23 4.61
CA LEU A 207 5.13 24.37 3.88
C LEU A 207 3.61 24.35 3.79
N ILE A 208 3.01 23.16 3.70
CA ILE A 208 1.58 22.97 3.42
C ILE A 208 0.89 22.30 4.62
N GLU A 209 1.24 21.06 4.93
CA GLU A 209 0.47 20.23 5.88
C GLU A 209 0.37 20.86 7.27
N ASN A 210 1.49 21.32 7.83
CA ASN A 210 1.51 21.98 9.14
C ASN A 210 0.68 23.28 9.17
N LYS A 211 0.54 23.97 8.04
CA LYS A 211 -0.32 25.18 7.95
C LYS A 211 -1.78 24.79 7.86
N VAL A 212 -2.11 23.80 7.04
CA VAL A 212 -3.48 23.27 6.91
C VAL A 212 -3.97 22.66 8.22
N GLU A 213 -3.13 21.91 8.93
CA GLU A 213 -3.44 21.37 10.26
C GLU A 213 -3.76 22.48 11.26
N LYS A 214 -2.97 23.56 11.30
CA LYS A 214 -3.25 24.72 12.16
C LYS A 214 -4.61 25.36 11.86
N ILE A 215 -4.95 25.50 10.58
CA ILE A 215 -6.26 26.01 10.16
C ILE A 215 -7.36 25.05 10.62
N ARG A 216 -7.19 23.74 10.41
CA ARG A 216 -8.16 22.70 10.83
C ARG A 216 -8.41 22.74 12.33
N TYR A 217 -7.36 22.80 13.14
CA TYR A 217 -7.51 22.84 14.61
C TYR A 217 -8.26 24.08 15.10
N ASN A 218 -8.11 25.21 14.40
CA ASN A 218 -8.83 26.44 14.72
C ASN A 218 -10.32 26.39 14.35
N LEU A 219 -10.69 25.59 13.33
CA LEU A 219 -12.10 25.41 12.93
C LEU A 219 -12.84 24.38 13.79
N THR A 220 -12.13 23.46 14.45
CA THR A 220 -12.70 22.45 15.34
C THR A 220 -12.74 22.85 16.81
N ARG A 221 -12.33 24.08 17.13
CA ARG A 221 -12.51 24.71 18.44
C ARG A 221 -13.66 25.69 18.38
#